data_AF-A0A9W6M053-F1
#
_entry.id   AF-A0A9W6M053-F1
#
_cell.length_a   1.000
_cell.length_b   1.000
_cell.length_c   1.000
_cell.angle_alpha   90.00
_cell.angle_beta   90.00
_cell.angle_gamma   90.00
#
_symmetry.space_group_name_H-M   'P 1'
#
loop_
_entity.id
_entity.type
_entity.pdbx_description
1 polymer ?
#
loop_
_entity_poly.entity_id
_entity_poly.type
_entity_poly.pdbx_seq_one_letter_code
_entity_poly.pdbx_strand_id
1 'polypeptide(L)'
;MSNRRRPARDNNYRTRYLHSPVWFGRRDRWFIEEARRASTIRCALCLGAGSARTLELHHLDYRGVTQTPRGWTARERHEDLTALHPRCHEYVHQLIERDRALSGFVSRRTASLQAINRLRAKIGRYIDALDQP
;
A
#
# COMPACT_ATOMS: atom_id res chain seq x y z
N MET A 1 -4.94 5.41 8.61
CA MET A 1 -5.01 6.10 7.29
C MET A 1 -4.75 7.57 7.58
N SER A 2 -3.66 8.13 7.05
CA SER A 2 -3.17 9.48 7.40
C SER A 2 -4.15 10.59 7.00
N ASN A 3 -4.77 11.22 8.00
CA ASN A 3 -5.70 12.34 7.84
C ASN A 3 -5.04 13.70 7.48
N ARG A 4 -3.71 13.76 7.33
CA ARG A 4 -3.00 15.06 7.16
C ARG A 4 -2.72 15.49 5.73
N ARG A 5 -2.93 14.63 4.72
CA ARG A 5 -2.61 14.93 3.31
C ARG A 5 -3.79 14.86 2.35
N ARG A 6 -4.89 15.61 2.57
CA ARG A 6 -5.67 16.31 1.51
C ARG A 6 -7.05 16.87 1.95
N PRO A 7 -7.59 17.86 1.21
CA PRO A 7 -8.94 18.40 1.39
C PRO A 7 -10.01 17.52 0.70
N ALA A 8 -11.27 17.67 1.16
CA ALA A 8 -12.57 17.03 0.85
C ALA A 8 -12.83 16.22 -0.45
N ARG A 9 -12.00 16.28 -1.50
CA ARG A 9 -12.06 15.35 -2.66
C ARG A 9 -11.71 13.90 -2.29
N ASP A 10 -11.08 13.69 -1.14
CA ASP A 10 -10.55 12.40 -0.66
C ASP A 10 -11.60 11.43 -0.11
N ASN A 11 -12.81 11.88 0.24
CA ASN A 11 -13.82 10.97 0.78
C ASN A 11 -14.39 10.05 -0.31
N ASN A 12 -14.50 10.53 -1.55
CA ASN A 12 -15.10 9.76 -2.65
C ASN A 12 -14.21 8.60 -3.13
N TYR A 13 -12.89 8.80 -3.17
CA TYR A 13 -11.96 7.70 -3.43
C TYR A 13 -12.12 6.59 -2.37
N ARG A 14 -12.09 6.95 -1.08
CA ARG A 14 -12.17 5.97 0.00
C ARG A 14 -13.53 5.28 0.06
N THR A 15 -14.61 6.06 0.02
CA THR A 15 -15.98 5.54 0.23
C THR A 15 -16.59 4.93 -1.02
N ARG A 16 -16.09 5.27 -2.22
CA ARG A 16 -16.66 4.76 -3.48
C ARG A 16 -15.67 3.98 -4.33
N TYR A 17 -14.48 4.50 -4.60
CA TYR A 17 -13.52 3.79 -5.47
C TYR A 17 -13.05 2.46 -4.86
N LEU A 18 -12.60 2.47 -3.60
CA LEU A 18 -12.11 1.25 -2.92
C LEU A 18 -13.20 0.20 -2.67
N HIS A 19 -14.46 0.55 -2.86
CA HIS A 19 -15.61 -0.36 -2.79
C HIS A 19 -16.22 -0.66 -4.18
N SER A 20 -15.58 -0.20 -5.26
CA SER A 20 -16.11 -0.34 -6.61
C SER A 20 -15.65 -1.65 -7.29
N PRO A 21 -16.47 -2.20 -8.21
CA PRO A 21 -16.06 -3.34 -9.06
C PRO A 21 -14.77 -3.09 -9.84
N VAL A 22 -14.52 -1.83 -10.22
CA VAL A 22 -13.33 -1.42 -10.97
C VAL A 22 -12.06 -1.59 -10.13
N TRP A 23 -12.11 -1.26 -8.83
CA TRP A 23 -11.01 -1.53 -7.92
C TRP A 23 -10.81 -3.03 -7.70
N PHE A 24 -11.87 -3.79 -7.46
CA PHE A 24 -11.76 -5.25 -7.29
C PHE A 24 -11.13 -5.91 -8.53
N GLY A 25 -11.58 -5.55 -9.73
CA GLY A 25 -10.97 -6.02 -10.98
C GLY A 25 -9.51 -5.58 -11.16
N ARG A 26 -9.13 -4.37 -10.71
CA ARG A 26 -7.71 -3.94 -10.72
C ARG A 26 -6.86 -4.75 -9.76
N ARG A 27 -7.38 -5.01 -8.55
CA ARG A 27 -6.74 -5.79 -7.50
C ARG A 27 -6.49 -7.22 -7.94
N ASP A 28 -7.50 -7.87 -8.50
CA ASP A 28 -7.38 -9.26 -8.95
C ASP A 28 -6.38 -9.38 -10.09
N ARG A 29 -6.40 -8.45 -11.06
CA ARG A 29 -5.37 -8.39 -12.11
C ARG A 29 -3.97 -8.23 -11.55
N TRP A 30 -3.77 -7.39 -10.54
CA TRP A 30 -2.45 -7.22 -9.91
C TRP A 30 -1.94 -8.55 -9.34
N PHE A 31 -2.78 -9.28 -8.58
CA PHE A 31 -2.36 -10.56 -7.98
C PHE A 31 -2.09 -11.63 -9.04
N ILE A 32 -2.87 -11.68 -10.12
CA ILE A 32 -2.64 -12.60 -11.25
C ILE A 32 -1.31 -12.26 -11.94
N GLU A 33 -1.06 -11.00 -12.25
CA GLU A 33 0.18 -10.55 -12.89
C GLU A 33 1.39 -10.81 -12.00
N GLU A 34 1.28 -10.55 -10.69
CA GLU A 34 2.37 -10.76 -9.75
C GLU A 34 2.69 -12.25 -9.57
N ALA A 35 1.67 -13.11 -9.48
CA ALA A 35 1.86 -14.57 -9.42
C ALA A 35 2.53 -15.14 -10.69
N ARG A 36 2.36 -14.48 -11.83
CA ARG A 36 3.06 -14.87 -13.08
C ARG A 36 4.52 -14.39 -13.09
N ARG A 37 4.81 -13.24 -12.48
CA ARG A 37 6.17 -12.66 -12.40
C ARG A 37 7.03 -13.34 -11.34
N ALA A 38 6.41 -13.69 -10.20
CA ALA A 38 7.06 -14.28 -9.06
C ALA A 38 6.28 -15.52 -8.62
N SER A 39 6.98 -16.64 -8.40
CA SER A 39 6.38 -17.88 -7.92
C SER A 39 5.75 -17.76 -6.53
N THR A 40 6.10 -16.74 -5.76
CA THR A 40 5.52 -16.45 -4.44
C THR A 40 5.37 -14.95 -4.23
N ILE A 41 4.14 -14.51 -3.95
CA ILE A 41 3.86 -13.13 -3.59
C ILE A 41 4.18 -12.93 -2.11
N ARG A 42 4.96 -11.89 -1.81
CA ARG A 42 5.41 -11.58 -0.44
C ARG A 42 4.93 -10.21 0.00
N CYS A 43 4.65 -10.09 1.28
CA CYS A 43 4.42 -8.80 1.92
C CYS A 43 5.68 -7.94 1.80
N ALA A 44 5.55 -6.73 1.26
CA ALA A 44 6.67 -5.79 1.10
C ALA A 44 7.29 -5.35 2.43
N LEU A 45 6.58 -5.49 3.55
CA LEU A 45 7.10 -5.20 4.89
C LEU A 45 7.74 -6.43 5.56
N CYS A 46 6.95 -7.45 5.90
CA CYS A 46 7.46 -8.58 6.69
C CYS A 46 8.09 -9.69 5.85
N LEU A 47 8.08 -9.60 4.52
CA LEU A 47 8.57 -10.61 3.57
C LEU A 47 7.88 -11.98 3.64
N GLY A 48 6.92 -12.18 4.55
CA GLY A 48 6.08 -13.36 4.62
C GLY A 48 5.29 -13.55 3.33
N ALA A 49 5.18 -14.80 2.89
CA ALA A 49 4.40 -15.18 1.73
C ALA A 49 2.90 -14.96 1.97
N GLY A 50 2.14 -14.75 0.89
CA GLY A 50 0.70 -14.63 0.97
C GLY A 50 0.02 -14.77 -0.39
N SER A 51 -1.29 -14.56 -0.39
CA SER A 51 -2.14 -14.64 -1.57
C SER A 51 -3.12 -13.46 -1.61
N ALA A 52 -3.92 -13.38 -2.67
CA ALA A 52 -5.04 -12.45 -2.75
C ALA A 52 -6.07 -12.62 -1.62
N ARG A 53 -5.99 -13.65 -0.76
CA ARG A 53 -6.87 -13.77 0.42
C ARG A 53 -6.25 -13.23 1.70
N THR A 54 -4.93 -13.16 1.77
CA THR A 54 -4.19 -12.80 2.99
C THR A 54 -3.43 -11.48 2.87
N LEU A 55 -3.28 -10.97 1.65
CA LEU A 55 -2.61 -9.71 1.34
C LEU A 55 -3.61 -8.68 0.82
N GLU A 56 -3.33 -7.43 1.17
CA GLU A 56 -3.98 -6.24 0.68
C GLU A 56 -3.02 -5.48 -0.25
N LEU A 57 -3.58 -4.68 -1.16
CA LEU A 57 -2.78 -3.78 -1.98
C LEU A 57 -2.71 -2.40 -1.33
N HIS A 58 -1.50 -1.88 -1.27
CA HIS A 58 -1.17 -0.55 -0.83
C HIS A 58 -0.77 0.31 -2.02
N HIS A 59 -1.44 1.45 -2.20
CA HIS A 59 -1.07 2.44 -3.21
C HIS A 59 0.18 3.22 -2.79
N LEU A 60 1.28 3.01 -3.53
CA LEU A 60 2.45 3.88 -3.47
C LEU A 60 2.16 5.22 -4.18
N ASP A 61 1.33 5.17 -5.22
CA ASP A 61 0.86 6.33 -5.97
C ASP A 61 -0.60 6.09 -6.41
N TYR A 62 -1.33 7.17 -6.63
CA TYR A 62 -2.74 7.16 -7.01
C TYR A 62 -2.94 7.57 -8.48
N ARG A 63 -1.84 7.87 -9.20
CA ARG A 63 -1.89 8.14 -10.64
C ARG A 63 -2.55 6.96 -11.36
N GLY A 64 -3.45 7.29 -12.29
CA GLY A 64 -4.23 6.28 -13.03
C GLY A 64 -5.62 6.01 -12.44
N VAL A 65 -5.92 6.48 -11.23
CA VAL A 65 -7.31 6.50 -10.72
C VAL A 65 -7.98 7.79 -11.16
N THR A 66 -9.03 7.69 -11.98
CA THR A 66 -9.83 8.86 -12.38
C THR A 66 -11.32 8.60 -12.24
N GLN A 67 -12.06 9.62 -11.82
CA GLN A 67 -13.51 9.62 -11.83
C GLN A 67 -14.00 10.33 -13.09
N THR A 68 -14.86 9.68 -13.86
CA THR A 68 -15.52 10.21 -15.05
C THR A 68 -17.04 10.22 -14.84
N PRO A 69 -17.83 10.90 -15.71
CA PRO A 69 -19.29 10.78 -15.68
C PRO A 69 -19.80 9.34 -15.83
N ARG A 70 -19.01 8.45 -16.44
CA ARG A 70 -19.33 7.02 -16.63
C ARG A 70 -18.89 6.13 -15.45
N GLY A 71 -18.34 6.72 -14.39
CA GLY A 71 -17.82 6.00 -13.23
C GLY A 71 -16.30 6.08 -13.09
N TRP A 72 -15.74 5.17 -12.29
CA TRP A 72 -14.31 5.12 -11.98
C TRP A 72 -13.51 4.40 -13.07
N THR A 73 -12.25 4.79 -13.23
CA THR A 73 -11.26 4.01 -13.98
C THR A 73 -10.05 3.71 -13.10
N ALA A 74 -9.52 2.49 -13.24
CA ALA A 74 -8.36 1.98 -12.51
C ALA A 74 -7.23 1.62 -13.48
N ARG A 75 -6.40 2.62 -13.78
CA ARG A 75 -5.23 2.51 -14.67
C ARG A 75 -3.93 2.69 -13.91
N GLU A 76 -3.91 2.43 -12.61
CA GLU A 76 -2.68 2.45 -11.82
C GLU A 76 -1.67 1.47 -12.41
N ARG A 77 -0.42 1.91 -12.58
CA ARG A 77 0.65 1.03 -13.04
C ARG A 77 0.88 -0.07 -12.00
N HIS A 78 1.40 -1.21 -12.44
CA HIS A 78 1.61 -2.36 -11.56
C HIS A 78 2.52 -2.02 -10.38
N GLU A 79 3.57 -1.27 -10.65
CA GLU A 79 4.54 -0.78 -9.67
C GLU A 79 4.02 0.36 -8.78
N ASP A 80 2.84 0.92 -9.05
CA ASP A 80 2.21 1.90 -8.15
C ASP A 80 1.44 1.24 -7.00
N LEU A 81 1.38 -0.09 -7.00
CA LEU A 81 0.77 -0.93 -5.99
C LEU A 81 1.81 -1.88 -5.39
N THR A 82 1.64 -2.23 -4.11
CA THR A 82 2.46 -3.25 -3.46
C THR A 82 1.63 -4.07 -2.47
N ALA A 83 1.97 -5.34 -2.28
CA ALA A 83 1.23 -6.22 -1.39
C ALA A 83 1.72 -6.11 0.05
N LEU A 84 0.78 -6.03 1.00
CA LEU A 84 1.06 -6.02 2.44
C LEU A 84 0.05 -6.90 3.17
N HIS A 85 0.49 -7.56 4.26
CA HIS A 85 -0.47 -8.12 5.22
C HIS A 85 -1.26 -6.99 5.88
N PRO A 86 -2.54 -7.20 6.27
CA PRO A 86 -3.39 -6.15 6.84
C PRO A 86 -2.73 -5.37 8.00
N ARG A 87 -2.09 -6.09 8.93
CA ARG A 87 -1.39 -5.45 10.06
C ARG A 87 -0.14 -4.67 9.63
N CYS A 88 0.59 -5.18 8.64
CA CYS A 88 1.73 -4.48 8.04
C CYS A 88 1.28 -3.20 7.34
N HIS A 89 0.15 -3.28 6.63
CA HIS A 89 -0.47 -2.16 5.93
C HIS A 89 -0.86 -1.04 6.90
N GLU A 90 -1.46 -1.42 8.03
CA GLU A 90 -1.80 -0.47 9.10
C GLU A 90 -0.56 0.25 9.64
N TYR A 91 0.52 -0.48 9.95
CA TYR A 91 1.77 0.11 10.46
C TYR A 91 2.38 1.13 9.50
N VAL A 92 2.37 0.83 8.19
CA VAL A 92 2.83 1.78 7.17
C VAL A 92 2.01 3.07 7.23
N HIS A 93 0.68 2.94 7.27
CA HIS A 93 -0.21 4.11 7.39
C HIS A 93 0.01 4.90 8.69
N GLN A 94 0.12 4.22 9.83
CA GLN A 94 0.34 4.87 11.12
C GLN A 94 1.67 5.63 11.14
N LEU A 95 2.74 5.09 10.54
CA LEU A 95 4.03 5.79 10.47
C LEU A 95 3.96 7.03 9.58
N ILE A 96 3.37 6.93 8.38
CA ILE A 96 3.19 8.07 7.48
C ILE A 96 2.31 9.15 8.13
N GLU A 97 1.34 8.77 8.96
CA GLU A 97 0.44 9.70 9.66
C GLU A 97 1.13 10.49 10.77
N ARG A 98 2.04 9.83 11.49
CA ARG A 98 2.73 10.40 12.65
C ARG A 98 3.95 11.24 12.26
N ASP A 99 4.64 10.87 11.18
CA ASP A 99 5.85 11.57 10.73
C ASP A 99 5.50 12.74 9.79
N ARG A 100 5.71 13.97 10.26
CA ARG A 100 5.41 15.19 9.49
C ARG A 100 6.18 15.31 8.18
N ALA A 101 7.39 14.77 8.08
CA ALA A 101 8.13 14.78 6.83
C ALA A 101 7.51 13.82 5.82
N LEU A 102 7.20 12.59 6.25
CA LEU A 102 6.49 11.60 5.44
C LEU A 102 5.04 12.03 5.13
N SER A 103 4.43 12.86 5.99
CA SER A 103 3.07 13.37 5.88
C SER A 103 2.97 14.78 5.31
N GLY A 104 4.04 15.52 5.01
CA GLY A 104 3.93 16.86 4.41
C GLY A 104 4.89 17.16 3.26
N PHE A 105 6.13 16.66 3.33
CA PHE A 105 7.24 17.23 2.56
C PHE A 105 7.78 16.35 1.42
N VAL A 106 7.23 15.16 1.20
CA VAL A 106 7.69 14.23 0.16
C VAL A 106 6.53 13.65 -0.64
N SER A 107 6.80 13.16 -1.85
CA SER A 107 5.79 12.47 -2.66
C SER A 107 5.17 11.28 -1.90
N ARG A 108 3.94 10.87 -2.26
CA ARG A 108 3.28 9.70 -1.65
C ARG A 108 4.10 8.42 -1.83
N ARG A 109 4.72 8.27 -2.99
CA ARG A 109 5.60 7.14 -3.31
C ARG A 109 6.79 7.12 -2.36
N THR A 110 7.48 8.26 -2.26
CA THR A 110 8.63 8.42 -1.36
C THR A 110 8.22 8.14 0.08
N ALA A 111 7.09 8.69 0.54
CA ALA A 111 6.59 8.46 1.90
C ALA A 111 6.36 6.98 2.20
N SER A 112 5.68 6.27 1.28
CA SER A 112 5.34 4.86 1.44
C SER A 112 6.58 3.96 1.44
N LEU A 113 7.49 4.19 0.49
CA LEU A 113 8.75 3.43 0.41
C LEU A 113 9.64 3.69 1.63
N GLN A 114 9.77 4.95 2.08
CA GLN A 114 10.53 5.27 3.27
C GLN A 114 9.90 4.67 4.54
N ALA A 115 8.57 4.69 4.66
CA ALA A 115 7.87 4.07 5.78
C ALA A 115 8.11 2.55 5.84
N ILE A 116 7.95 1.86 4.70
CA ILE A 116 8.22 0.42 4.58
C ILE A 116 9.68 0.12 4.97
N ASN A 117 10.65 0.85 4.41
CA ASN A 117 12.07 0.61 4.69
C ASN A 117 12.43 0.85 6.17
N ARG A 118 11.89 1.91 6.79
CA ARG A 118 12.10 2.19 8.22
C ARG A 118 11.49 1.11 9.11
N LEU A 119 10.29 0.63 8.78
CA LEU A 119 9.66 -0.45 9.53
C LEU A 119 10.41 -1.77 9.36
N ARG A 120 10.91 -2.09 8.15
CA ARG A 120 11.78 -3.25 7.92
C ARG A 120 13.03 -3.20 8.79
N ALA A 121 13.71 -2.05 8.82
CA ALA A 121 14.90 -1.87 9.67
C ALA A 121 14.57 -1.95 11.17
N LYS A 122 13.34 -1.63 11.59
CA LYS A 122 12.90 -1.82 12.98
C LYS A 122 12.63 -3.28 13.30
N ILE A 123 12.00 -4.02 12.38
CA ILE A 123 11.73 -5.46 12.54
C ILE A 123 13.04 -6.25 12.57
N GLY A 124 13.96 -5.99 11.64
CA GLY A 124 15.27 -6.66 11.59
C GLY A 124 16.03 -6.49 12.92
N ARG A 125 16.14 -5.25 13.40
CA ARG A 125 16.77 -4.97 14.71
C ARG A 125 16.09 -5.66 15.88
N TYR A 126 14.77 -5.86 15.83
CA TYR A 126 14.06 -6.55 16.91
C TYR A 126 14.33 -8.06 16.89
N ILE A 127 14.45 -8.66 15.71
CA ILE A 127 14.85 -10.07 15.56
C ILE A 127 16.28 -10.24 16.06
N ASP A 128 17.21 -9.41 15.60
CA ASP A 128 18.63 -9.48 16.02
C ASP A 128 18.79 -9.32 17.55
N ALA A 129 17.95 -8.51 18.20
CA ALA A 129 17.97 -8.31 19.64
C ALA A 129 17.33 -9.46 20.44
N LEU A 130 16.45 -10.26 19.84
CA LEU A 130 15.87 -11.47 20.46
C LEU A 130 16.82 -12.67 20.34
N ASP A 131 17.74 -12.65 19.38
CA ASP A 131 18.73 -13.70 19.14
C ASP A 131 20.05 -13.47 19.91
N GLN A 132 20.14 -12.41 20.73
CA GLN A 132 21.27 -12.19 21.65
C GLN A 132 21.05 -12.94 22.98
N PRO A 133 22.02 -13.75 23.44
CA PRO A 133 21.90 -14.58 24.65
C PRO A 133 21.85 -13.79 25.96
#